data_AF-A0AAN8ZL19-F1
#
_entry.id   AF-A0AAN8ZL19-F1
#
_cell.length_a   1.000
_cell.length_b   1.000
_cell.length_c   1.000
_cell.angle_alpha   90.00
_cell.angle_beta   90.00
_cell.angle_gamma   90.00
#
_symmetry.space_group_name_H-M   'P 1'
#
loop_
_entity.id
_entity.type
_entity.pdbx_description
1 polymer ?
#
loop_
_entity_poly.entity_id
_entity_poly.type
_entity_poly.pdbx_seq_one_letter_code
_entity_poly.pdbx_strand_id
1 'polypeptide(L)'
;MVVFCGPDPVKVSVIRGIATQVVNQDGLSRMIRIVESPITSQALKAVELFRFKVEFFQIAGLLVNITKHAFKPKHRIFTAKEKERLLKKYSIDEKQLPRMMEKDAFARYYGLQKGQVVKITYNGEITGSHVTHRCVW
;
A
#
# COMPACT_ATOMS: atom_id res chain seq x y z
N MET A 1 2.41 13.22 4.45
CA MET A 1 2.56 14.34 3.49
C MET A 1 2.34 13.83 2.07
N VAL A 2 1.61 14.57 1.23
CA VAL A 2 1.38 14.24 -0.20
C VAL A 2 1.98 15.35 -1.05
N VAL A 3 2.79 15.00 -2.06
CA VAL A 3 3.41 15.98 -2.95
C VAL A 3 3.28 15.54 -4.41
N PHE A 4 2.80 16.46 -5.26
CA PHE A 4 2.74 16.29 -6.69
C PHE A 4 4.08 16.71 -7.32
N CYS A 5 4.63 15.85 -8.17
CA CYS A 5 5.81 16.16 -8.97
C CYS A 5 5.38 16.76 -10.31
N GLY A 6 6.24 17.61 -10.88
CA GLY A 6 6.05 18.10 -12.25
C GLY A 6 6.22 17.00 -13.32
N PRO A 7 6.10 17.38 -14.60
CA PRO A 7 6.14 16.44 -15.73
C PRO A 7 7.52 15.81 -15.93
N ASP A 8 8.59 16.42 -15.40
CA ASP A 8 9.95 15.94 -15.59
C ASP A 8 10.23 14.61 -14.86
N PRO A 9 11.11 13.76 -15.42
CA PRO A 9 11.56 12.54 -14.75
C PRO A 9 12.16 12.84 -13.38
N VAL A 10 11.78 12.04 -12.39
CA VAL A 10 12.30 12.19 -11.03
C VAL A 10 13.75 11.69 -10.96
N LYS A 11 14.68 12.65 -10.90
CA LYS A 11 16.12 12.44 -10.77
C LYS A 11 16.56 12.39 -9.30
N VAL A 12 17.77 11.88 -9.07
CA VAL A 12 18.38 11.76 -7.73
C VAL A 12 18.53 13.13 -7.04
N SER A 13 18.81 14.20 -7.80
CA SER A 13 18.93 15.56 -7.26
C SER A 13 17.65 16.03 -6.59
N VAL A 14 16.50 15.75 -7.21
CA VAL A 14 15.17 16.08 -6.67
C VAL A 14 14.94 15.33 -5.36
N ILE A 15 15.20 14.01 -5.34
CA ILE A 15 15.09 13.18 -4.13
C ILE A 15 15.97 13.71 -3.00
N ARG A 16 17.24 14.03 -3.27
CA ARG A 16 18.17 14.56 -2.26
C ARG A 16 17.73 15.93 -1.72
N GLY A 17 17.24 16.83 -2.58
CA GLY A 17 16.72 18.14 -2.15
C GLY A 17 15.49 18.02 -1.25
N ILE A 18 14.70 16.97 -1.40
CA ILE A 18 13.56 16.70 -0.51
C ILE A 18 14.04 16.20 0.84
N ALA A 19 15.07 15.36 0.86
CA ALA A 19 15.65 14.85 2.11
C ALA A 19 16.04 16.00 3.05
N THR A 20 16.71 17.03 2.51
CA THR A 20 17.14 18.19 3.30
C THR A 20 15.96 19.03 3.79
N GLN A 21 14.89 19.16 3.01
CA GLN A 21 13.68 19.89 3.42
C GLN A 21 12.87 19.13 4.48
N VAL A 22 12.81 17.80 4.40
CA VAL A 22 12.01 16.97 5.30
C VAL A 22 12.74 16.66 6.61
N VAL A 23 14.07 16.70 6.64
CA VAL A 23 14.86 16.56 7.90
C VAL A 23 14.45 17.60 8.95
N ASN A 24 13.94 18.76 8.54
CA ASN A 24 13.47 19.81 9.44
C ASN A 24 12.00 19.63 9.90
N GLN A 25 11.31 18.58 9.42
CA GLN A 25 9.94 18.26 9.81
C GLN A 25 9.93 17.02 10.70
N ASP A 26 10.04 17.24 12.01
CA ASP A 26 9.88 16.16 12.98
C ASP A 26 8.48 15.53 12.89
N GLY A 27 8.44 14.20 12.77
CA GLY A 27 7.20 13.41 12.85
C GLY A 27 6.65 12.85 11.54
N LEU A 28 7.31 13.01 10.39
CA LEU A 28 6.82 12.43 9.14
C LEU A 28 7.08 10.91 9.07
N SER A 29 6.04 10.09 9.28
CA SER A 29 6.16 8.63 9.13
C SER A 29 6.02 8.15 7.67
N ARG A 30 5.24 8.86 6.84
CA ARG A 30 4.93 8.46 5.47
C ARG A 30 4.77 9.64 4.51
N MET A 31 5.37 9.50 3.33
CA MET A 31 5.27 10.46 2.22
C MET A 31 4.71 9.79 0.97
N ILE A 32 3.72 10.42 0.34
CA ILE A 32 3.15 9.98 -0.94
C ILE A 32 3.61 10.96 -2.02
N ARG A 33 4.19 10.44 -3.09
CA ARG A 33 4.64 11.18 -4.25
C ARG A 33 3.83 10.79 -5.48
N ILE A 34 3.15 11.77 -6.06
CA ILE A 34 2.39 11.57 -7.30
C ILE A 34 3.27 12.05 -8.46
N VAL A 35 3.58 11.14 -9.37
CA VAL A 35 4.50 11.37 -10.50
C VAL A 35 3.78 11.16 -11.83
N GLU A 36 4.15 11.96 -12.82
CA GLU A 36 3.67 11.78 -14.20
C GLU A 36 4.65 10.91 -14.99
N SER A 37 5.94 11.27 -14.95
CA SER A 37 7.02 10.56 -15.61
C SER A 37 7.59 9.40 -14.76
N PRO A 38 8.23 8.40 -15.40
CA PRO A 38 8.89 7.31 -14.68
C PRO A 38 10.03 7.82 -13.80
N ILE A 39 10.31 7.06 -12.74
CA ILE A 39 11.37 7.35 -11.78
C ILE A 39 12.61 6.58 -12.20
N THR A 40 13.76 7.26 -12.18
CA THR A 40 15.03 6.61 -12.48
C THR A 40 15.43 5.59 -11.40
N SER A 41 16.05 4.47 -11.77
CA SER A 41 16.48 3.43 -10.82
C SER A 41 17.43 3.96 -9.74
N GLN A 42 18.25 4.96 -10.08
CA GLN A 42 19.13 5.62 -9.11
C GLN A 42 18.33 6.43 -8.07
N ALA A 43 17.26 7.10 -8.50
CA ALA A 43 16.39 7.84 -7.59
C ALA A 43 15.64 6.89 -6.65
N LEU A 44 15.18 5.73 -7.14
CA LEU A 44 14.57 4.69 -6.27
C LEU A 44 15.54 4.21 -5.19
N LYS A 45 16.81 3.94 -5.52
CA LYS A 45 17.82 3.56 -4.53
C LYS A 45 18.08 4.67 -3.50
N ALA A 46 18.06 5.94 -3.93
CA ALA A 46 18.27 7.07 -3.02
C ALA A 46 17.13 7.23 -2.00
N VAL A 47 15.92 6.79 -2.35
CA VAL A 47 14.74 6.84 -1.46
C VAL A 47 14.85 5.85 -0.30
N GLU A 48 15.50 4.70 -0.51
CA GLU A 48 15.72 3.69 0.54
C GLU A 48 16.58 4.22 1.70
N LEU A 49 17.33 5.31 1.48
CA LEU A 49 18.15 5.98 2.50
C LEU A 49 17.32 6.83 3.47
N PHE A 50 16.03 7.05 3.19
CA PHE A 50 15.18 7.86 4.06
C PHE A 50 14.71 7.08 5.28
N ARG A 51 14.62 7.78 6.42
CA ARG A 51 14.11 7.21 7.67
C ARG A 51 12.60 6.95 7.68
N PHE A 52 11.88 7.44 6.67
CA PHE A 52 10.43 7.35 6.56
C PHE A 52 10.02 6.66 5.25
N LYS A 53 8.83 6.06 5.22
CA LYS A 53 8.35 5.33 4.03
C LYS A 53 7.90 6.33 2.96
N VAL A 54 8.44 6.18 1.75
CA VAL A 54 8.03 6.95 0.57
C VAL A 54 7.34 6.04 -0.43
N GLU A 55 6.14 6.44 -0.85
CA GLU A 55 5.35 5.71 -1.82
C GLU A 55 5.15 6.56 -3.05
N PHE A 56 5.46 6.00 -4.21
CA PHE A 56 5.24 6.64 -5.49
C PHE A 56 3.93 6.16 -6.09
N PHE A 57 3.18 7.05 -6.72
CA PHE A 57 1.98 6.73 -7.49
C PHE A 57 2.05 7.44 -8.83
N GLN A 58 1.80 6.70 -9.91
CA GLN A 58 1.62 7.34 -11.21
C GLN A 58 0.28 8.06 -11.25
N ILE A 59 0.26 9.30 -11.71
CA ILE A 59 -0.96 10.10 -11.82
C ILE A 59 -2.02 9.40 -12.68
N ALA A 60 -1.60 8.75 -13.76
CA ALA A 60 -2.46 7.94 -14.63
C ALA A 60 -3.21 6.83 -13.87
N GLY A 61 -2.56 6.21 -12.87
CA GLY A 61 -3.16 5.17 -12.04
C GLY A 61 -4.15 5.69 -10.99
N LEU A 62 -4.20 7.00 -10.76
CA LEU A 62 -5.10 7.64 -9.79
C LEU A 62 -6.34 8.29 -10.45
N LEU A 63 -6.41 8.30 -11.78
CA LEU A 63 -7.54 8.86 -12.53
C LEU A 63 -8.88 8.19 -12.20
N VAL A 64 -8.85 6.88 -11.89
CA VAL A 64 -10.03 6.11 -11.50
C VAL A 64 -9.81 5.53 -10.11
N ASN A 65 -10.77 5.78 -9.21
CA ASN A 65 -10.73 5.18 -7.89
C ASN A 65 -11.13 3.69 -7.96
N ILE A 66 -10.14 2.81 -7.90
CA ILE A 66 -10.32 1.34 -7.91
C ILE A 66 -11.26 0.85 -6.80
N THR A 67 -11.35 1.58 -5.67
CA THR A 67 -12.25 1.25 -4.56
C THR A 67 -13.70 1.60 -4.84
N LYS A 68 -14.02 2.18 -5.99
CA LYS A 68 -15.40 2.46 -6.43
C LYS A 68 -15.91 1.49 -7.49
N HIS A 69 -15.06 0.59 -7.99
CA HIS A 69 -15.45 -0.41 -8.98
C HIS A 69 -16.62 -1.29 -8.52
N ALA A 70 -17.49 -1.69 -9.45
CA ALA A 70 -18.70 -2.47 -9.18
C ALA A 70 -18.38 -3.90 -8.70
N PHE A 71 -17.39 -4.55 -9.32
CA PHE A 71 -16.99 -5.92 -8.98
C PHE A 71 -16.00 -6.02 -7.82
N LYS A 72 -15.76 -4.94 -7.07
CA LYS A 72 -14.85 -5.00 -5.93
C LYS A 72 -15.51 -5.78 -4.78
N PRO A 73 -14.79 -6.70 -4.12
CA PRO A 73 -15.26 -7.23 -2.86
C PRO A 73 -15.11 -6.19 -1.74
N LYS A 74 -15.83 -6.40 -0.63
CA LYS A 74 -15.68 -5.57 0.57
C LYS A 74 -14.44 -6.04 1.33
N HIS A 75 -13.53 -5.11 1.62
CA HIS A 75 -12.30 -5.40 2.34
C HIS A 75 -12.34 -4.75 3.73
N ARG A 76 -11.89 -5.48 4.75
CA ARG A 76 -11.72 -4.97 6.11
C ARG A 76 -10.36 -5.37 6.66
N ILE A 77 -9.56 -4.39 7.03
CA ILE A 77 -8.23 -4.60 7.63
C ILE A 77 -8.44 -5.06 9.07
N PHE A 78 -7.70 -6.09 9.49
CA PHE A 78 -7.76 -6.59 10.86
C PHE A 78 -6.77 -5.84 11.76
N THR A 79 -7.19 -5.62 13.00
CA THR A 79 -6.28 -5.22 14.08
C THR A 79 -5.41 -6.40 14.52
N ALA A 80 -4.31 -6.12 15.22
CA ALA A 80 -3.43 -7.17 15.76
C ALA A 80 -4.18 -8.18 16.63
N LYS A 81 -5.09 -7.68 17.50
CA LYS A 81 -5.94 -8.53 18.35
C LYS A 81 -6.89 -9.41 17.55
N GLU A 82 -7.49 -8.90 16.47
CA GLU A 82 -8.36 -9.69 15.60
C GLU A 82 -7.59 -10.74 14.80
N LYS A 83 -6.38 -10.40 14.33
CA LYS A 83 -5.47 -11.35 13.68
C LYS A 83 -5.14 -12.52 14.61
N GLU A 84 -4.74 -12.25 15.85
CA GLU A 84 -4.46 -13.31 16.83
C GLU A 84 -5.67 -14.20 17.11
N ARG A 85 -6.86 -13.60 17.26
CA ARG A 85 -8.11 -14.35 17.44
C ARG A 85 -8.41 -15.25 16.24
N LEU A 86 -8.16 -14.77 15.02
CA LEU A 86 -8.36 -15.55 13.79
C LEU A 86 -7.42 -16.75 13.75
N LEU A 87 -6.12 -16.53 13.97
CA LEU A 87 -5.11 -17.58 13.95
C LEU A 87 -5.40 -18.66 15.01
N LYS A 88 -5.78 -18.24 16.23
CA LYS A 88 -6.21 -19.15 17.31
C LYS A 88 -7.48 -19.91 16.98
N LYS A 89 -8.48 -19.25 16.37
CA LYS A 89 -9.75 -19.88 16.03
C LYS A 89 -9.58 -21.04 15.04
N TYR A 90 -8.69 -20.89 14.07
CA TYR A 90 -8.43 -21.89 13.04
C TYR A 90 -7.22 -22.77 13.34
N SER A 91 -6.52 -22.55 14.46
CA SER A 91 -5.26 -23.23 14.82
C SER A 91 -4.25 -23.24 13.67
N ILE A 92 -4.07 -22.09 13.03
CA ILE A 92 -3.14 -21.91 11.90
C ILE A 92 -2.08 -20.86 12.19
N ASP A 93 -0.95 -21.01 11.52
CA ASP A 93 0.11 -20.01 11.46
C ASP A 93 -0.17 -18.97 10.37
N GLU A 94 0.40 -17.78 10.55
CA GLU A 94 0.31 -16.69 9.59
C GLU A 94 0.77 -17.07 8.17
N LYS A 95 1.76 -17.96 8.06
CA LYS A 95 2.31 -18.42 6.77
C LYS A 95 1.33 -19.29 5.98
N GLN A 96 0.33 -19.88 6.65
CA GLN A 96 -0.68 -20.75 6.05
C GLN A 96 -1.87 -19.95 5.49
N LEU A 97 -1.98 -18.66 5.81
CA LEU A 97 -2.99 -17.80 5.21
C LEU A 97 -2.68 -17.57 3.71
N PRO A 98 -3.72 -17.54 2.85
CA PRO A 98 -3.57 -17.13 1.47
C PRO A 98 -2.89 -15.75 1.36
N ARG A 99 -1.95 -15.62 0.42
CA ARG A 99 -1.11 -14.43 0.33
C ARG A 99 -1.74 -13.35 -0.57
N MET A 100 -1.49 -12.10 -0.22
CA MET A 100 -1.73 -10.92 -1.04
C MET A 100 -0.40 -10.20 -1.23
N MET A 101 -0.04 -9.86 -2.46
CA MET A 101 1.23 -9.16 -2.71
C MET A 101 1.17 -7.73 -2.16
N GLU A 102 2.27 -7.21 -1.60
CA GLU A 102 2.37 -5.77 -1.25
C GLU A 102 2.12 -4.85 -2.47
N LYS A 103 2.45 -5.33 -3.68
CA LYS A 103 2.22 -4.62 -4.95
C LYS A 103 0.77 -4.67 -5.45
N ASP A 104 -0.11 -5.43 -4.81
CA ASP A 104 -1.53 -5.49 -5.16
C ASP A 104 -2.15 -4.08 -5.10
N ALA A 105 -3.05 -3.77 -6.04
CA ALA A 105 -3.64 -2.45 -6.15
C ALA A 105 -4.38 -2.02 -4.87
N PHE A 106 -5.06 -2.96 -4.20
CA PHE A 106 -5.72 -2.71 -2.93
C PHE A 106 -4.71 -2.50 -1.80
N ALA A 107 -3.71 -3.38 -1.69
CA ALA A 107 -2.68 -3.30 -0.66
C ALA A 107 -1.92 -1.96 -0.74
N ARG A 108 -1.55 -1.55 -1.95
CA ARG A 108 -0.89 -0.27 -2.22
C ARG A 108 -1.79 0.93 -1.92
N TYR A 109 -3.08 0.87 -2.30
CA TYR A 109 -4.02 1.98 -2.06
C TYR A 109 -4.23 2.26 -0.57
N TYR A 110 -4.34 1.21 0.25
CA TYR A 110 -4.49 1.34 1.71
C TYR A 110 -3.14 1.36 2.45
N GLY A 111 -2.02 1.32 1.74
CA GLY A 111 -0.68 1.38 2.33
C GLY A 111 -0.37 0.21 3.26
N LEU A 112 -0.93 -0.98 2.98
CA LEU A 112 -0.79 -2.17 3.80
C LEU A 112 0.67 -2.63 3.85
N GLN A 113 1.04 -3.18 4.99
CA GLN A 113 2.38 -3.69 5.26
C GLN A 113 2.37 -5.20 5.43
N LYS A 114 3.54 -5.80 5.24
CA LYS A 114 3.76 -7.23 5.43
C LYS A 114 3.25 -7.70 6.79
N GLY A 115 2.50 -8.78 6.77
CA GLY A 115 1.92 -9.43 7.94
C GLY A 115 0.58 -8.87 8.41
N GLN A 116 0.06 -7.83 7.74
CA GLN A 116 -1.33 -7.40 7.96
C GLN A 116 -2.30 -8.37 7.29
N VAL A 117 -3.42 -8.65 7.97
CA VAL A 117 -4.47 -9.55 7.48
C VAL A 117 -5.68 -8.74 7.05
N VAL A 118 -6.23 -9.10 5.90
CA VAL A 118 -7.42 -8.47 5.32
C VAL A 118 -8.51 -9.53 5.19
N LYS A 119 -9.69 -9.23 5.73
CA LYS A 119 -10.92 -9.97 5.44
C LYS A 119 -11.53 -9.45 4.16
N ILE A 120 -11.77 -10.35 3.23
CA ILE A 120 -12.37 -10.06 1.93
C ILE A 120 -13.72 -10.76 1.89
N THR A 121 -14.78 -9.99 1.68
CA THR A 121 -16.15 -10.47 1.59
C THR A 121 -16.65 -10.26 0.16
N TYR A 122 -16.93 -11.37 -0.52
CA TYR A 122 -17.53 -11.40 -1.84
C TYR A 122 -19.03 -11.55 -1.66
N ASN A 123 -19.79 -10.66 -2.30
CA ASN A 123 -21.24 -10.76 -2.39
C ASN A 123 -21.56 -11.12 -3.84
N GLY A 124 -21.86 -12.39 -4.10
CA GLY A 124 -22.32 -12.85 -5.40
C GLY A 124 -23.82 -13.12 -5.35
N GLU A 125 -24.53 -12.77 -6.42
CA GLU A 125 -25.96 -13.08 -6.56
C GLU A 125 -26.19 -14.60 -6.65
N ILE A 126 -25.25 -15.32 -7.27
CA ILE A 126 -25.35 -16.76 -7.53
C ILE A 126 -24.79 -17.60 -6.36
N THR A 127 -23.66 -17.19 -5.78
CA THR A 127 -22.88 -17.99 -4.80
C THR A 127 -23.06 -17.56 -3.34
N GLY A 128 -23.91 -16.58 -3.07
CA GLY A 128 -24.11 -16.03 -1.74
C GLY A 128 -22.89 -15.25 -1.22
N SER A 129 -22.82 -15.05 0.10
CA SER A 129 -21.70 -14.35 0.74
C SER A 129 -20.53 -15.30 1.01
N HIS A 130 -19.39 -15.09 0.35
CA HIS A 130 -18.15 -15.82 0.61
C HIS A 130 -17.13 -14.94 1.30
N VAL A 131 -16.51 -15.45 2.38
CA VAL A 131 -15.53 -14.73 3.19
C VAL A 131 -14.19 -15.45 3.12
N THR A 132 -13.13 -14.72 2.75
CA THR A 132 -11.75 -15.21 2.82
C THR A 132 -10.87 -14.23 3.61
N HIS A 133 -9.78 -14.74 4.16
CA HIS A 133 -8.79 -13.95 4.90
C HIS A 133 -7.45 -14.09 4.18
N ARG A 134 -6.82 -12.97 3.84
CA ARG A 134 -5.52 -12.94 3.16
C ARG A 134 -4.49 -12.17 3.98
N CYS A 135 -3.25 -12.65 3.99
CA CYS A 135 -2.12 -11.98 4.62
C CYS A 135 -1.26 -11.27 3.57
N VAL A 136 -0.88 -10.01 3.84
CA VAL A 136 0.01 -9.25 2.98
C VAL A 136 1.43 -9.78 3.12
N TRP A 137 2.07 -10.10 2.01
CA TRP A 137 3.42 -10.65 1.96
C TRP A 137 4.37 -9.82 1.11
#